data_AF-L8HZ49-F1
#
_entry.id   AF-L8HZ49-F1
#
_cell.length_a   1.000
_cell.length_b   1.000
_cell.length_c   1.000
_cell.angle_alpha   90.00
_cell.angle_beta   90.00
_cell.angle_gamma   90.00
#
_symmetry.space_group_name_H-M   'P 1'
#
loop_
_entity.id
_entity.type
_entity.pdbx_description
1 polymer ?
#
loop_
_entity_poly.entity_id
_entity_poly.type
_entity_poly.pdbx_seq_one_letter_code
_entity_poly.pdbx_strand_id
1 'polypeptide(L)'
;SQTGIISLYDCVFKRDPGYNQKLHRDDREHAKSLGLRINEEERERPVGVLSSSVYGRRIDQPVEPLNRDHGRAGHVKADFYRKNDITSIKAPGFGHISPA
;
A
#
# COMPACT_ATOMS: atom_id res chain seq x y z
N SER A 1 3.10 33.08 2.35
CA SER A 1 3.34 33.03 3.80
C SER A 1 4.80 32.67 3.99
N GLN A 2 5.66 33.60 4.43
CA GLN A 2 7.05 33.30 4.77
C GLN A 2 7.03 32.23 5.87
N THR A 3 7.63 31.07 5.61
CA THR A 3 7.95 30.09 6.65
C THR A 3 8.76 30.81 7.71
N GLY A 4 8.16 30.93 8.90
CA GLY A 4 8.55 31.87 9.93
C GLY A 4 9.99 31.69 10.38
N ILE A 5 10.74 32.79 10.38
CA ILE A 5 12.01 32.88 11.08
C ILE A 5 11.66 32.81 12.57
N ILE A 6 11.82 31.63 13.16
CA ILE A 6 11.63 31.45 14.60
C ILE A 6 12.83 32.11 15.29
N SER A 7 12.57 33.10 16.15
CA SER A 7 13.65 33.74 16.90
C SER A 7 14.18 32.78 17.97
N LEU A 8 15.50 32.80 18.22
CA LEU A 8 16.11 32.00 19.28
C LEU A 8 15.45 32.26 20.64
N TYR A 9 15.01 33.51 20.86
CA TYR A 9 14.30 33.92 22.06
C TYR A 9 12.99 33.15 22.22
N ASP A 10 12.16 33.08 21.17
CA ASP A 10 10.89 32.35 21.22
C ASP A 10 11.10 30.85 21.51
N CYS A 11 12.15 30.23 20.94
CA CYS A 11 12.50 28.82 21.23
C CYS A 11 12.81 28.54 22.70
N VAL A 12 13.38 29.52 23.41
CA VAL A 12 13.79 29.35 24.81
C VAL A 12 12.66 29.72 25.76
N PHE A 13 11.97 30.84 25.50
CA PHE A 13 11.05 31.45 26.46
C PHE A 13 9.57 31.19 26.19
N LYS A 14 9.19 30.73 24.98
CA LYS A 14 7.80 30.41 24.63
C LYS A 14 7.56 28.91 24.46
N ARG A 15 8.20 28.09 25.28
CA ARG A 15 7.91 26.66 25.34
C ARG A 15 6.62 26.41 26.11
N ASP A 16 5.86 25.41 25.68
CA ASP A 16 4.67 24.97 26.38
C ASP A 16 5.08 24.34 27.73
N PRO A 17 4.57 24.83 28.88
CA PRO A 17 4.87 24.25 30.19
C PRO A 17 4.18 22.89 30.42
N GLY A 18 3.31 22.43 29.51
CA GLY A 18 2.56 21.18 29.63
C GLY A 18 3.42 19.92 29.55
N TYR A 19 3.12 18.94 30.42
CA TYR A 19 3.76 17.62 30.38
C TYR A 19 3.07 16.68 29.39
N ASN A 20 3.85 16.02 28.53
CA ASN A 20 3.35 14.99 27.62
C ASN A 20 4.02 13.63 27.91
N GLN A 21 3.27 12.74 28.55
CA GLN A 21 3.73 11.40 28.93
C GLN A 21 4.14 10.51 27.75
N LYS A 22 3.72 10.84 26.52
CA LYS A 22 4.09 10.10 25.29
C LYS A 22 5.45 10.54 24.73
N LEU A 23 5.96 11.68 25.16
CA LEU A 23 7.28 12.17 24.76
C LEU A 23 8.37 11.47 25.57
N HIS A 24 9.58 11.50 25.02
CA HIS A 24 10.75 10.99 25.71
C HIS A 24 11.06 11.85 26.95
N ARG A 25 11.67 11.25 27.99
CA ARG A 25 12.05 11.95 29.23
C ARG A 25 13.02 13.12 29.01
N ASP A 26 13.76 13.11 27.91
CA ASP A 26 14.71 14.18 27.56
C ASP A 26 14.02 15.38 26.87
N ASP A 27 12.70 15.52 27.02
CA ASP A 27 11.86 16.60 26.46
C ASP A 27 12.09 16.89 24.97
N ARG A 28 12.42 15.84 24.19
CA ARG A 28 12.58 15.96 22.74
C ARG A 28 11.19 16.12 22.12
N GLU A 29 10.81 17.36 21.82
CA GLU A 29 9.49 17.76 21.29
C GLU A 29 8.99 16.91 20.11
N HIS A 30 9.89 16.50 19.21
CA HIS A 30 9.57 15.68 18.04
C HIS A 30 10.12 14.25 18.13
N ALA A 31 10.21 13.68 19.34
CA ALA A 31 10.60 12.29 19.51
C ALA A 31 9.74 11.38 18.62
N LYS A 32 10.37 10.47 17.88
CA LYS A 32 9.71 9.55 16.93
C LYS A 32 8.86 10.28 15.86
N SER A 33 9.28 11.48 15.47
CA SER A 33 8.59 12.30 14.45
C SER A 33 7.18 12.76 14.86
N LEU A 34 6.89 12.77 16.16
CA LEU A 34 5.60 13.17 16.68
C LEU A 34 5.36 14.67 16.40
N GLY A 35 4.22 14.98 15.78
CA GLY A 35 3.86 16.34 15.37
C GLY A 35 4.50 16.81 14.06
N LEU A 36 5.43 16.06 13.48
CA LEU A 36 6.01 16.37 12.17
C LEU A 36 5.20 15.71 11.06
N ARG A 37 4.94 16.46 9.97
CA ARG A 37 4.25 15.94 8.78
C ARG A 37 5.24 15.51 7.70
N ILE A 38 6.20 14.67 8.09
CA ILE A 38 7.32 14.25 7.24
C ILE A 38 6.83 13.68 5.91
N ASN A 39 5.75 12.89 5.89
CA ASN A 39 5.22 12.31 4.65
C ASN A 39 4.66 13.39 3.70
N GLU A 40 3.98 14.42 4.21
CA GLU A 40 3.49 15.52 3.36
C GLU A 40 4.68 16.29 2.77
N GLU A 41 5.66 16.63 3.61
CA GLU A 41 6.88 17.32 3.19
C GLU A 41 7.69 16.51 2.16
N GLU A 42 7.87 15.21 2.37
CA GLU A 42 8.59 14.34 1.41
C GLU A 42 7.84 14.20 0.08
N ARG A 43 6.50 14.26 0.07
CA ARG A 43 5.69 14.22 -1.16
C ARG A 43 5.74 15.53 -1.95
N GLU A 44 5.92 16.66 -1.27
CA GLU A 44 6.07 17.97 -1.90
C GLU A 44 7.47 18.19 -2.49
N ARG A 45 8.44 17.35 -2.14
CA ARG A 45 9.79 17.46 -2.70
C ARG A 45 9.79 17.20 -4.21
N PRO A 46 10.41 18.08 -5.01
CA PRO A 46 10.47 17.90 -6.47
C PRO A 46 11.31 16.70 -6.90
N VAL A 47 12.32 16.34 -6.10
CA VAL A 47 13.17 15.16 -6.31
C VAL A 47 13.20 14.35 -5.01
N GLY A 48 12.78 13.10 -5.08
CA GLY A 48 12.79 12.19 -3.94
C GLY A 48 14.21 11.88 -3.46
N VAL A 49 14.39 11.72 -2.15
CA VAL A 49 15.66 11.29 -1.55
C VAL A 49 15.91 9.81 -1.85
N LEU A 50 17.18 9.38 -1.93
CA LEU A 50 17.56 7.97 -2.15
C LEU A 50 16.93 6.98 -1.16
N SER A 51 16.68 7.41 0.07
CA SER A 51 16.03 6.61 1.12
C SER A 51 14.50 6.56 0.99
N SER A 52 13.92 7.34 0.08
CA SER A 52 12.48 7.32 -0.16
C SER A 52 12.08 6.01 -0.83
N SER A 53 11.00 5.41 -0.35
CA SER A 53 10.40 4.24 -1.00
C SER A 53 9.81 4.56 -2.38
N VAL A 54 9.63 5.85 -2.70
CA VAL A 54 9.23 6.33 -4.03
C VAL A 54 10.44 6.42 -4.95
N TYR A 55 11.60 6.79 -4.44
CA TYR A 55 12.82 6.89 -5.23
C TYR A 55 13.25 5.49 -5.70
N GLY A 56 13.38 5.32 -7.01
CA GLY A 56 13.65 4.02 -7.63
C GLY A 56 12.45 3.08 -7.72
N ARG A 57 11.30 3.44 -7.13
CA ARG A 57 10.04 2.74 -7.40
C ARG A 57 9.65 3.07 -8.84
N ARG A 58 9.74 2.08 -9.73
CA ARG A 58 9.25 2.19 -11.11
C ARG A 58 7.73 2.06 -11.09
N ILE A 59 7.06 3.14 -10.72
CA ILE A 59 5.61 3.21 -10.66
C ILE A 59 5.13 3.74 -12.00
N ASP A 60 4.56 2.82 -12.80
CA ASP A 60 3.37 3.01 -13.66
C ASP A 60 3.44 2.09 -14.88
N GLN A 61 4.63 1.87 -15.44
CA GLN A 61 4.78 0.96 -16.58
C GLN A 61 6.12 0.22 -16.57
N PRO A 62 6.11 -1.11 -16.73
CA PRO A 62 7.33 -1.85 -17.04
C PRO A 62 8.00 -1.28 -18.30
N VAL A 63 9.30 -0.97 -18.22
CA VAL A 63 10.08 -0.52 -19.39
C VAL A 63 10.12 -1.61 -20.46
N GLU A 64 10.20 -2.85 -20.01
CA GLU A 64 10.20 -4.05 -20.85
C GLU A 64 8.88 -4.79 -20.70
N PRO A 65 8.34 -5.39 -21.78
CA PRO A 65 7.16 -6.24 -21.68
C PRO A 65 7.44 -7.41 -20.74
N LEU A 66 6.46 -7.74 -19.90
CA LEU A 66 6.57 -8.88 -19.00
C LEU A 66 6.56 -10.18 -19.81
N ASN A 67 7.73 -10.83 -19.96
CA ASN A 67 7.83 -12.14 -20.57
C ASN A 67 7.12 -13.18 -19.69
N ARG A 68 6.15 -13.90 -20.27
CA ARG A 68 5.38 -14.99 -19.62
C ARG A 68 5.46 -16.30 -20.40
N ASP A 69 6.49 -16.49 -21.22
CA ASP A 69 6.65 -17.65 -22.10
C ASP A 69 6.65 -18.97 -21.32
N HIS A 70 7.09 -18.94 -20.05
CA HIS A 70 7.12 -20.09 -19.15
C HIS A 70 6.36 -19.81 -17.84
N GLY A 71 5.02 -19.74 -17.94
CA GLY A 71 4.12 -19.63 -16.79
C GLY A 71 3.60 -20.98 -16.29
N ARG A 72 3.20 -21.05 -15.01
CA ARG A 72 2.49 -22.22 -14.50
C ARG A 72 1.08 -22.28 -15.09
N ALA A 73 0.76 -23.36 -15.80
CA ALA A 73 -0.59 -23.64 -16.27
C ALA A 73 -1.36 -24.51 -15.28
N GLY A 74 -2.62 -24.15 -15.00
CA GLY A 74 -3.49 -24.85 -14.07
C GLY A 74 -4.19 -26.06 -14.68
N HIS A 75 -3.44 -27.03 -15.23
CA HIS A 75 -3.97 -28.20 -15.94
C HIS A 75 -5.08 -28.93 -15.18
N VAL A 76 -4.86 -29.20 -13.89
CA VAL A 76 -5.85 -29.92 -13.07
C VAL A 76 -7.20 -29.19 -13.04
N LYS A 77 -7.19 -27.86 -12.89
CA LYS A 77 -8.42 -27.06 -12.89
C LYS A 77 -9.09 -26.97 -14.26
N ALA A 78 -8.29 -26.93 -15.32
CA ALA A 78 -8.78 -26.83 -16.69
C ALA A 78 -9.39 -28.16 -17.20
N ASP A 79 -8.73 -29.27 -16.89
CA ASP A 79 -9.04 -30.57 -17.50
C ASP A 79 -10.04 -31.37 -16.66
N PHE A 80 -9.93 -31.33 -15.33
CA PHE A 80 -10.73 -32.19 -14.45
C PHE A 80 -12.02 -31.54 -13.97
N TYR A 81 -12.06 -30.20 -13.82
CA TYR A 81 -13.22 -29.51 -13.28
C TYR A 81 -14.02 -28.82 -14.39
N ARG A 82 -15.24 -29.31 -14.62
CA ARG A 82 -16.17 -28.72 -15.59
C ARG A 82 -16.89 -27.52 -14.95
N LYS A 83 -17.07 -26.43 -15.71
CA LYS A 83 -17.82 -25.25 -15.26
C LYS A 83 -19.33 -25.46 -15.17
N ASN A 84 -19.85 -26.47 -15.89
CA ASN A 84 -21.27 -26.80 -15.92
C ASN A 84 -21.56 -27.89 -14.87
N ASP A 85 -22.69 -27.76 -14.18
CA ASP A 85 -23.21 -28.81 -13.31
C ASP A 85 -23.39 -30.14 -14.08
N ILE A 86 -23.35 -31.23 -13.34
CA ILE A 86 -23.61 -32.57 -13.87
C ILE A 86 -25.08 -32.65 -14.33
N THR A 87 -25.29 -32.85 -15.63
CA THR A 87 -26.62 -32.91 -16.25
C THR A 87 -27.47 -34.05 -15.67
N SER A 88 -26.85 -35.12 -15.18
CA SER A 88 -27.53 -36.28 -14.59
C SER A 88 -27.93 -36.14 -13.11
N ILE A 89 -27.51 -35.07 -12.42
CA ILE A 89 -27.92 -34.80 -11.02
C ILE A 89 -29.13 -33.87 -10.96
N LYS A 90 -29.44 -33.16 -12.05
CA LYS A 90 -30.67 -32.36 -12.12
C LYS A 90 -31.85 -33.30 -12.35
N ALA A 91 -32.94 -33.06 -11.62
CA ALA A 91 -34.20 -33.77 -11.83
C ALA A 91 -34.55 -33.75 -13.34
N PRO A 92 -35.06 -34.86 -13.91
CA PRO A 92 -35.30 -34.95 -15.34
C PRO A 92 -36.27 -33.85 -15.78
N GLY A 93 -35.75 -32.88 -16.53
CA GLY A 93 -36.56 -31.89 -17.23
C GLY A 93 -37.25 -32.52 -18.44
N PHE A 94 -38.15 -31.77 -19.05
CA PHE A 94 -38.85 -32.18 -20.27
C PHE A 94 -37.83 -32.58 -21.37
N GLY A 95 -37.84 -33.85 -21.79
CA GLY A 95 -36.92 -34.41 -22.79
C GLY A 95 -35.92 -35.46 -22.28
N HIS A 96 -36.04 -35.95 -21.03
CA HIS A 96 -35.21 -37.06 -20.54
C HIS A 96 -35.56 -38.40 -21.23
N ILE A 97 -34.57 -39.05 -21.83
CA ILE A 97 -34.68 -40.39 -22.41
C ILE A 97 -33.75 -41.32 -21.63
N SER A 98 -34.31 -42.33 -20.98
CA SER A 98 -33.54 -43.36 -20.28
C SER A 98 -32.89 -44.32 -21.30
N PRO A 99 -31.64 -44.75 -21.09
CA PRO A 99 -31.05 -45.80 -21.91
C PRO A 99 -31.81 -47.13 -21.72
N ALA A 100 -31.87 -47.92 -22.80
CA ALA A 100 -32.54 -49.22 -22.86
C ALA A 100 -31.85 -50.29 -22.02
#